data_AF-A0AAV7E4P9-F1
#
_entry.id   AF-A0AAV7E4P9-F1
#
_cell.length_a   1.000
_cell.length_b   1.000
_cell.length_c   1.000
_cell.angle_alpha   90.00
_cell.angle_beta   90.00
_cell.angle_gamma   90.00
#
_symmetry.space_group_name_H-M   'P 1'
#
loop_
_entity.id
_entity.type
_entity.pdbx_description
1 polymer ?
#
loop_
_entity_poly.entity_id
_entity_poly.type
_entity_poly.pdbx_seq_one_letter_code
_entity_poly.pdbx_strand_id
1 'polypeptide(L)'
;MASVFVAAPKSPLQSRDEVYVAALPLRATRGPGQMLMSAAYSLNIWELQHYMVVIRTKAPQAQVFVFDFQPEDPENIFVALAALCRRQVPGVVLVRRLPKLPKTRCWFIGLSSADAVAQANEFNKCWKTELRIGVHDCRDYTGELVQHLTGEQKVLERLRSSSS
;
A
#
# COMPACT_ATOMS: atom_id res chain seq x y z
N MET A 1 36.71 30.89 -21.13
CA MET A 1 35.23 31.01 -21.18
C MET A 1 34.65 29.75 -20.56
N ALA A 2 34.03 29.84 -19.39
CA ALA A 2 33.39 28.69 -18.74
C ALA A 2 32.02 28.47 -19.38
N SER A 3 31.83 27.32 -20.03
CA SER A 3 30.55 26.94 -20.62
C SER A 3 29.61 26.53 -19.49
N VAL A 4 28.62 27.37 -19.20
CA VAL A 4 27.54 27.06 -18.26
C VAL A 4 26.55 26.17 -19.02
N PHE A 5 26.60 24.86 -18.77
CA PHE A 5 25.58 23.93 -19.23
C PHE A 5 24.29 24.21 -18.45
N VAL A 6 23.37 24.97 -19.06
CA VAL A 6 21.99 25.09 -18.58
C VAL A 6 21.29 23.77 -18.87
N ALA A 7 21.00 23.00 -17.83
CA ALA A 7 20.24 21.76 -17.95
C ALA A 7 18.85 22.08 -18.54
N ALA A 8 18.46 21.37 -19.60
CA ALA A 8 17.16 21.53 -20.22
C ALA A 8 16.03 21.24 -19.20
N PRO A 9 14.93 22.01 -19.22
CA PRO A 9 13.79 21.76 -18.34
C PRO A 9 13.24 20.35 -18.60
N LYS A 10 13.21 19.53 -17.55
CA LYS A 10 12.60 18.19 -17.62
C LYS A 10 11.12 18.34 -17.96
N SER A 11 10.61 17.52 -18.88
CA SER A 11 9.20 17.57 -19.25
C SER A 11 8.32 17.27 -18.04
N PRO A 12 7.09 17.83 -17.95
CA PRO A 12 6.22 17.65 -16.79
C PRO A 12 5.80 16.19 -16.52
N LEU A 13 5.97 15.27 -17.49
CA LEU A 13 5.84 13.83 -17.25
C LEU A 13 7.09 13.19 -16.62
N GLN A 14 8.29 13.75 -16.83
CA GLN A 14 9.54 13.24 -16.27
C GLN A 14 9.74 13.60 -14.79
N SER A 15 8.95 14.54 -14.25
CA SER A 15 9.00 14.96 -12.84
C SER A 15 7.96 14.30 -11.94
N ARG A 16 7.04 13.51 -12.49
CA ARG A 16 5.95 12.90 -11.71
C ARG A 16 6.39 11.59 -11.08
N ASP A 17 5.99 11.39 -9.82
CA ASP A 17 6.28 10.15 -9.10
C ASP A 17 5.42 9.01 -9.65
N GLU A 18 5.99 7.81 -9.67
CA GLU A 18 5.31 6.58 -10.09
C GLU A 18 4.57 5.97 -8.90
N VAL A 19 3.30 5.63 -9.10
CA VAL A 19 2.45 4.96 -8.11
C VAL A 19 2.22 3.51 -8.53
N TYR A 20 2.46 2.61 -7.58
CA TYR A 20 2.29 1.18 -7.71
C TYR A 20 1.38 0.67 -6.60
N VAL A 21 0.74 -0.47 -6.85
CA VAL A 21 0.10 -1.28 -5.81
C VAL A 21 0.92 -2.56 -5.66
N ALA A 22 1.25 -2.91 -4.42
CA ALA A 22 1.85 -4.18 -4.10
C ALA A 22 0.90 -5.03 -3.26
N ALA A 23 0.96 -6.35 -3.44
CA ALA A 23 0.18 -7.30 -2.65
C ALA A 23 1.10 -8.36 -2.01
N LEU A 24 0.96 -8.55 -0.71
CA LEU A 24 1.62 -9.63 0.02
C LEU A 24 0.59 -10.70 0.40
N PRO A 25 0.90 -12.00 0.25
CA PRO A 25 0.12 -13.01 0.95
C PRO A 25 0.28 -12.76 2.44
N LEU A 26 -0.82 -12.76 3.21
CA LEU A 26 -0.72 -12.76 4.66
C LEU A 26 -0.02 -14.07 5.09
N ARG A 27 1.29 -13.98 5.35
CA ARG A 27 2.10 -15.07 5.91
C ARG A 27 2.10 -14.89 7.41
N ALA A 28 1.70 -15.93 8.14
CA ALA A 28 1.80 -15.94 9.59
C ALA A 28 3.26 -15.73 10.02
N THR A 29 3.47 -14.87 11.01
CA THR A 29 4.73 -14.84 11.77
C THR A 29 4.88 -16.19 12.48
N ARG A 30 6.11 -16.70 12.56
CA ARG A 30 6.39 -18.02 13.15
C ARG A 30 5.93 -18.02 14.62
N GLY A 31 5.10 -18.98 15.03
CA GLY A 31 4.63 -19.11 16.42
C GLY A 31 3.14 -19.48 16.55
N PRO A 32 2.53 -19.32 17.74
CA PRO A 32 1.11 -19.64 17.99
C PRO A 32 0.11 -18.91 17.06
N GLY A 33 0.49 -17.75 16.52
CA GLY A 33 -0.28 -17.03 15.48
C GLY A 33 -0.42 -17.81 14.16
N GLN A 34 0.48 -18.76 13.88
CA GLN A 34 0.40 -19.67 12.75
C GLN A 34 -0.84 -20.58 12.83
N MET A 35 -1.22 -21.03 14.04
CA MET A 35 -2.37 -21.93 14.22
C MET A 35 -3.69 -21.23 13.89
N LEU A 36 -3.84 -19.96 14.27
CA LEU A 36 -5.01 -19.15 13.95
C LEU A 36 -5.10 -18.81 12.46
N MET A 37 -3.97 -18.48 11.84
CA MET A 37 -3.94 -18.25 10.40
C MET A 37 -4.20 -19.55 9.64
N SER A 38 -3.69 -20.71 10.09
CA SER A 38 -4.02 -22.00 9.46
C SER A 38 -5.51 -22.34 9.54
N ALA A 39 -6.19 -22.00 10.65
CA ALA A 39 -7.64 -22.16 10.77
C ALA A 39 -8.39 -21.24 9.79
N ALA A 40 -7.93 -19.99 9.62
CA ALA A 40 -8.45 -19.06 8.61
C ALA A 40 -8.24 -19.58 7.17
N TYR A 41 -7.09 -20.20 6.87
CA TYR A 41 -6.83 -20.86 5.59
C TYR A 41 -7.71 -22.10 5.36
N SER A 42 -7.98 -22.91 6.39
CA SER A 42 -8.86 -24.09 6.30
C SER A 42 -10.35 -23.76 6.11
N LEU A 43 -10.77 -22.53 6.43
CA LEU A 43 -12.15 -22.05 6.28
C LEU A 43 -12.44 -21.39 4.91
N ASN A 44 -11.57 -21.58 3.91
CA ASN A 44 -11.70 -21.01 2.57
C ASN A 44 -11.72 -19.46 2.54
N ILE A 45 -11.00 -18.79 3.45
CA ILE A 45 -10.82 -17.33 3.47
C ILE A 45 -9.72 -16.91 2.47
N TRP A 46 -9.79 -17.46 1.26
CA TRP A 46 -8.77 -17.49 0.20
C TRP A 46 -8.38 -16.11 -0.39
N GLU A 47 -8.89 -15.00 0.18
CA GLU A 47 -8.73 -13.63 -0.31
C GLU A 47 -7.83 -12.73 0.55
N LEU A 48 -7.11 -13.28 1.51
CA LEU A 48 -6.25 -12.51 2.43
C LEU A 48 -4.93 -12.05 1.77
N GLN A 49 -5.05 -11.36 0.63
CA GLN A 49 -3.96 -10.52 0.10
C GLN A 49 -3.98 -9.19 0.86
N HIS A 50 -2.85 -8.84 1.42
CA HIS A 50 -2.63 -7.55 2.03
C HIS A 50 -2.12 -6.57 0.96
N TYR A 51 -2.87 -5.50 0.73
CA TYR A 51 -2.53 -4.50 -0.29
C TYR A 51 -1.87 -3.29 0.34
N MET A 52 -0.91 -2.72 -0.37
CA MET A 52 -0.19 -1.51 0.03
C MET A 52 0.13 -0.65 -1.19
N VAL A 53 0.22 0.66 -0.98
CA VAL A 53 0.63 1.60 -2.01
C VAL A 53 2.13 1.80 -1.96
N VAL A 54 2.78 1.74 -3.12
CA VAL A 54 4.21 1.95 -3.27
C VAL A 54 4.44 3.15 -4.19
N ILE A 55 5.11 4.18 -3.68
CA ILE A 55 5.44 5.38 -4.43
C ILE A 55 6.92 5.36 -4.73
N ARG A 56 7.29 5.51 -6.00
CA ARG A 56 8.67 5.70 -6.42
C ARG A 56 8.88 7.13 -6.89
N THR A 57 9.68 7.88 -6.14
CA THR A 57 9.96 9.28 -6.45
C THR A 57 10.93 9.41 -7.62
N LYS A 58 10.82 10.48 -8.41
CA LYS A 58 11.76 10.78 -9.50
C LYS A 58 12.65 11.99 -9.16
N ALA A 59 13.94 11.70 -8.98
CA ALA A 59 15.07 12.64 -8.87
C ALA A 59 15.20 13.45 -7.56
N PRO A 60 16.43 13.87 -7.19
CA PRO A 60 17.73 13.49 -7.78
C PRO A 60 18.15 12.05 -7.44
N GLN A 61 17.57 11.45 -6.40
CA GLN A 61 17.73 10.04 -6.06
C GLN A 61 16.35 9.40 -5.94
N ALA A 62 16.07 8.41 -6.79
CA ALA A 62 14.80 7.71 -6.73
C ALA A 62 14.69 6.98 -5.38
N GLN A 63 13.63 7.27 -4.63
CA GLN A 63 13.32 6.63 -3.37
C GLN A 63 12.02 5.87 -3.52
N VAL A 64 11.89 4.78 -2.77
CA VAL A 64 10.66 3.99 -2.75
C VAL A 64 10.05 4.13 -1.37
N PHE A 65 8.81 4.59 -1.30
CA PHE A 65 8.01 4.67 -0.08
C PHE A 65 6.87 3.69 -0.17
N VAL A 66 6.55 3.05 0.95
CA VAL A 66 5.43 2.14 1.08
C VAL A 66 4.51 2.68 2.15
N PHE A 67 3.24 2.73 1.80
CA PHE A 67 2.13 3.17 2.62
C PHE A 67 1.24 1.96 2.88
N ASP A 68 1.12 1.59 4.16
CA ASP A 68 0.64 0.29 4.58
C ASP A 68 -0.33 0.43 5.76
N PHE A 69 -1.63 0.24 5.53
CA PHE A 69 -2.65 0.27 6.58
C PHE A 69 -2.91 -1.13 7.12
N GLN A 70 -2.63 -1.34 8.40
CA GLN A 70 -2.70 -2.65 9.06
C GLN A 70 -3.13 -2.51 10.54
N PRO A 71 -3.44 -3.61 11.25
CA PRO A 71 -3.64 -3.55 12.70
C PRO A 71 -2.41 -2.95 13.39
N GLU A 72 -2.62 -2.21 14.48
CA GLU A 72 -1.52 -1.59 15.24
C GLU A 72 -0.56 -2.64 15.83
N ASP A 73 -1.11 -3.73 16.35
CA ASP A 73 -0.36 -4.87 16.86
C ASP A 73 -0.85 -6.17 16.18
N PRO A 74 -0.35 -6.47 14.96
CA PRO A 74 -0.79 -7.64 14.19
C PRO A 74 -0.28 -8.96 14.77
N GLU A 75 0.70 -8.94 15.68
CA GLU A 75 1.24 -10.14 16.32
C GLU A 75 0.46 -10.52 17.59
N ASN A 76 -0.29 -9.58 18.16
CA ASN A 76 -1.18 -9.86 19.28
C ASN A 76 -2.35 -10.75 18.86
N ILE A 77 -2.41 -11.92 19.48
CA ILE A 77 -3.38 -12.96 19.17
C ILE A 77 -4.84 -12.51 19.34
N PHE A 78 -5.12 -11.64 20.31
CA PHE A 78 -6.45 -11.12 20.56
C PHE A 78 -6.87 -10.09 19.50
N VAL A 79 -5.93 -9.26 19.06
CA VAL A 79 -6.14 -8.31 17.95
C VAL A 79 -6.39 -9.07 16.66
N ALA A 80 -5.55 -10.06 16.35
CA ALA A 80 -5.70 -10.92 15.18
C ALA A 80 -7.05 -11.65 15.17
N LEU A 81 -7.45 -12.27 16.30
CA LEU A 81 -8.74 -12.96 16.41
C LEU A 81 -9.91 -11.99 16.27
N ALA A 82 -9.86 -10.83 16.93
CA ALA A 82 -10.91 -9.81 16.82
C ALA A 82 -11.06 -9.31 15.38
N ALA A 83 -9.94 -9.04 14.69
CA ALA A 83 -9.92 -8.61 13.30
C ALA A 83 -10.52 -9.68 12.37
N LEU A 84 -10.14 -10.95 12.55
CA LEU A 84 -10.71 -12.09 11.80
C LEU A 84 -12.21 -12.27 12.05
N CYS A 85 -12.67 -12.02 13.27
CA CYS A 85 -14.10 -11.96 13.61
C CYS A 85 -14.79 -10.68 13.10
N ARG A 86 -14.14 -9.88 12.24
CA ARG A 86 -14.62 -8.61 11.68
C ARG A 86 -15.07 -7.59 12.72
N ARG A 87 -14.51 -7.70 13.93
CA ARG A 87 -14.64 -6.66 14.95
C ARG A 87 -13.72 -5.50 14.59
N GLN A 88 -14.09 -4.33 15.06
CA GLN A 88 -13.24 -3.16 14.96
C GLN A 88 -12.01 -3.35 15.87
N VAL A 89 -10.83 -3.04 15.35
CA VAL A 89 -9.56 -3.06 16.08
C VAL A 89 -8.77 -1.78 15.82
N PRO A 90 -7.85 -1.39 16.71
CA PRO A 90 -6.91 -0.30 16.42
C PRO A 90 -6.08 -0.64 15.17
N GLY A 91 -6.07 0.27 14.21
CA GLY A 91 -5.25 0.23 13.01
C GLY A 91 -4.20 1.33 13.01
N VAL A 92 -3.25 1.22 12.10
CA VAL A 92 -2.18 2.20 11.90
C VAL A 92 -1.80 2.26 10.43
N VAL A 93 -1.51 3.45 9.92
CA VAL A 93 -0.87 3.63 8.61
C VAL A 93 0.64 3.71 8.83
N LEU A 94 1.37 2.69 8.40
CA LEU A 94 2.82 2.71 8.40
C LEU A 94 3.35 3.28 7.08
N VAL A 95 4.32 4.19 7.20
CA VAL A 95 5.09 4.71 6.08
C VAL A 95 6.54 4.27 6.22
N ARG A 96 7.03 3.49 5.26
CA ARG A 96 8.42 2.97 5.30
C ARG A 96 9.14 3.24 3.98
N ARG A 97 10.43 3.52 4.06
CA ARG A 97 11.30 3.59 2.88
C ARG A 97 11.82 2.20 2.54
N LEU A 98 11.77 1.85 1.26
CA LEU A 98 12.43 0.66 0.72
C LEU A 98 13.63 1.04 -0.16
N PRO A 99 14.65 0.17 -0.23
CA PRO A 99 15.80 0.38 -1.11
C PRO A 99 15.44 0.20 -2.60
N LYS A 100 14.37 -0.56 -2.90
CA LYS A 100 13.91 -0.88 -4.26
C LYS A 100 12.45 -1.30 -4.27
N LEU A 101 11.84 -1.27 -5.45
CA LEU A 101 10.48 -1.79 -5.66
C LEU A 101 10.41 -3.30 -5.37
N PRO A 102 9.28 -3.80 -4.83
CA PRO A 102 9.03 -5.22 -4.74
C PRO A 102 9.10 -5.89 -6.13
N LYS A 103 9.76 -7.05 -6.21
CA LYS A 103 9.97 -7.77 -7.48
C LYS A 103 8.76 -8.57 -7.94
N THR A 104 7.86 -8.90 -7.03
CA THR A 104 6.70 -9.76 -7.27
C THR A 104 5.45 -9.10 -6.73
N ARG A 105 4.30 -9.39 -7.38
CA ARG A 105 2.98 -8.87 -6.99
C ARG A 105 3.01 -7.34 -6.76
N CYS A 106 3.64 -6.62 -7.69
CA CYS A 106 3.77 -5.17 -7.66
C CYS A 106 3.45 -4.65 -9.05
N TRP A 107 2.37 -3.89 -9.16
CA TRP A 107 1.80 -3.44 -10.42
C TRP A 107 1.87 -1.94 -10.52
N PHE A 108 2.36 -1.44 -11.65
CA PHE A 108 2.33 -0.02 -11.95
C PHE A 108 0.89 0.41 -12.19
N ILE A 109 0.45 1.48 -11.54
CA ILE A 109 -0.91 1.99 -11.69
C ILE A 109 -0.93 3.28 -12.50
N GLY A 110 -0.04 4.22 -12.19
CA GLY A 110 -0.04 5.50 -12.88
C GLY A 110 1.02 6.47 -12.37
N LEU A 111 1.02 7.65 -12.99
CA LEU A 111 1.83 8.78 -12.54
C LEU A 111 0.97 9.67 -11.65
N SER A 112 1.58 10.16 -10.58
CA SER A 112 0.98 11.16 -9.72
C SER A 112 0.79 12.50 -10.43
N SER A 113 -0.17 13.30 -9.96
CA SER A 113 -0.41 14.66 -10.46
C SER A 113 0.66 15.67 -9.98
N ALA A 114 1.23 15.45 -8.80
CA ALA A 114 2.22 16.31 -8.13
C ALA A 114 3.10 15.45 -7.19
N ASP A 115 3.72 16.03 -6.15
CA ASP A 115 4.49 15.28 -5.13
C ASP A 115 3.57 14.24 -4.46
N ALA A 116 3.81 12.96 -4.78
CA ALA A 116 2.91 11.90 -4.35
C ALA A 116 3.11 11.56 -2.88
N VAL A 117 4.32 11.71 -2.36
CA VAL A 117 4.65 11.41 -0.96
C VAL A 117 4.02 12.46 -0.04
N ALA A 118 4.11 13.74 -0.40
CA ALA A 118 3.48 14.81 0.35
C ALA A 118 1.95 14.65 0.37
N GLN A 119 1.32 14.39 -0.79
CA GLN A 119 -0.11 14.15 -0.88
C GLN A 119 -0.56 12.93 -0.07
N ALA A 120 0.18 11.81 -0.15
CA ALA A 120 -0.13 10.62 0.64
C ALA A 120 -0.02 10.88 2.15
N ASN A 121 0.98 11.63 2.59
CA ASN A 121 1.10 12.01 4.00
C ASN A 121 -0.04 12.93 4.46
N GLU A 122 -0.49 13.86 3.61
CA GLU A 122 -1.64 14.70 3.92
C GLU A 122 -2.93 13.88 3.99
N PHE A 123 -3.17 12.99 3.04
CA PHE A 123 -4.27 12.03 3.03
C PHE A 123 -4.33 11.24 4.34
N ASN A 124 -3.18 10.74 4.82
CA ASN A 124 -3.10 9.95 6.04
C ASN A 124 -3.53 10.69 7.30
N LYS A 125 -3.42 12.03 7.35
CA LYS A 125 -3.86 12.82 8.51
C LYS A 125 -5.38 12.74 8.71
N CYS A 126 -6.13 12.49 7.64
CA CYS A 126 -7.58 12.39 7.67
C CYS A 126 -8.08 10.94 7.65
N TRP A 127 -7.18 9.96 7.48
CA TRP A 127 -7.57 8.56 7.44
C TRP A 127 -8.00 8.08 8.82
N LYS A 128 -9.22 7.53 8.90
CA LYS A 128 -9.75 6.91 10.12
C LYS A 128 -8.99 5.62 10.41
N THR A 129 -8.53 5.42 11.63
CA THR A 129 -7.67 4.28 11.98
C THR A 129 -8.44 3.13 12.64
N GLU A 130 -9.76 3.25 12.78
CA GLU A 130 -10.63 2.17 13.22
C GLU A 130 -10.73 1.06 12.15
N LEU A 131 -9.78 0.12 12.18
CA LEU A 131 -9.68 -0.94 11.18
C LEU A 131 -10.80 -1.97 11.37
N ARG A 132 -11.46 -2.33 10.26
CA ARG A 132 -12.44 -3.41 10.23
C ARG A 132 -12.37 -4.17 8.91
N ILE A 133 -11.99 -5.44 8.98
CA ILE A 133 -11.83 -6.29 7.77
C ILE A 133 -13.15 -6.37 6.98
N GLY A 134 -13.07 -6.03 5.70
CA GLY A 134 -14.16 -6.02 4.72
C GLY A 134 -15.05 -4.78 4.75
N VAL A 135 -14.70 -3.77 5.55
CA VAL A 135 -15.47 -2.52 5.69
C VAL A 135 -14.57 -1.28 5.62
N HIS A 136 -13.44 -1.32 6.33
CA HIS A 136 -12.44 -0.26 6.38
C HIS A 136 -11.08 -0.88 6.66
N ASP A 137 -10.47 -1.45 5.62
CA ASP A 137 -9.20 -2.17 5.72
C ASP A 137 -8.16 -1.75 4.67
N CYS A 138 -7.07 -2.52 4.56
CA CYS A 138 -5.98 -2.23 3.64
C CYS A 138 -6.43 -2.06 2.17
N ARG A 139 -7.53 -2.71 1.77
CA ARG A 139 -8.09 -2.63 0.42
C ARG A 139 -8.73 -1.28 0.17
N ASP A 140 -9.55 -0.82 1.11
CA ASP A 140 -10.20 0.49 1.05
C ASP A 140 -9.14 1.59 1.05
N TYR A 141 -8.21 1.53 2.01
CA TYR A 141 -7.07 2.46 2.07
C TYR A 141 -6.28 2.51 0.76
N THR A 142 -5.89 1.35 0.23
CA THR A 142 -5.11 1.28 -1.01
C THR A 142 -5.89 1.84 -2.19
N GLY A 143 -7.19 1.50 -2.30
CA GLY A 143 -8.05 1.97 -3.37
C GLY A 143 -8.22 3.49 -3.35
N GLU A 144 -8.56 4.05 -2.19
CA GLU A 144 -8.79 5.49 -2.02
C GLU A 144 -7.51 6.29 -2.19
N LEU A 145 -6.38 5.84 -1.63
CA LEU A 145 -5.11 6.54 -1.78
C LEU A 145 -4.64 6.54 -3.24
N VAL A 146 -4.78 5.42 -3.95
CA VAL A 146 -4.42 5.36 -5.38
C VAL A 146 -5.32 6.29 -6.19
N GLN A 147 -6.63 6.26 -5.96
CA GLN A 147 -7.56 7.17 -6.62
C GLN A 147 -7.21 8.63 -6.34
N HIS A 148 -6.84 8.96 -5.10
CA HIS A 148 -6.41 10.31 -4.72
C HIS A 148 -5.14 10.74 -5.47
N LEU A 149 -4.15 9.86 -5.60
CA LEU A 149 -2.85 10.19 -6.20
C LEU A 149 -2.86 10.20 -7.73
N THR A 150 -3.62 9.32 -8.37
CA THR A 150 -3.56 9.09 -9.83
C THR A 150 -4.88 9.32 -10.56
N GLY A 151 -6.01 9.40 -9.85
CA GLY A 151 -7.36 9.42 -10.43
C GLY A 151 -7.88 8.04 -10.87
N GLU A 152 -7.06 6.99 -10.79
CA GLU A 152 -7.44 5.63 -11.21
C GLU A 152 -8.42 4.99 -10.22
N GLN A 153 -9.54 4.49 -10.72
CA GLN A 153 -10.57 3.85 -9.91
C GLN A 153 -10.58 2.33 -10.11
N LYS A 154 -11.24 1.61 -9.17
CA LYS A 154 -11.46 0.15 -9.23
C LYS A 154 -10.18 -0.64 -9.52
N VAL A 155 -9.05 -0.14 -9.01
CA VAL A 155 -7.72 -0.71 -9.30
C VAL A 155 -7.62 -2.13 -8.75
N LEU A 156 -8.06 -2.37 -7.53
CA LEU A 156 -7.98 -3.69 -6.91
C LEU A 156 -8.88 -4.72 -7.61
N GLU A 157 -10.06 -4.33 -8.08
CA GLU A 157 -10.94 -5.20 -8.89
C GLU A 157 -10.24 -5.63 -10.19
N ARG A 158 -9.62 -4.67 -10.91
CA ARG A 158 -8.84 -4.94 -12.14
C ARG A 158 -7.64 -5.85 -11.88
N LEU A 159 -6.91 -5.64 -10.80
CA LEU A 159 -5.76 -6.49 -10.45
C LEU A 159 -6.19 -7.93 -10.14
N ARG A 160 -7.34 -8.12 -9.47
CA ARG A 160 -7.90 -9.44 -9.20
C ARG A 160 -8.33 -10.16 -10.47
N SER A 161 -8.99 -9.48 -11.41
CA SER A 161 -9.38 -10.09 -12.68
C SER A 161 -8.19 -10.44 -13.58
N SER A 162 -7.10 -9.68 -13.50
CA SER A 162 -5.87 -9.94 -14.27
C SER A 162 -5.00 -11.09 -13.74
N SER A 163 -5.27 -11.54 -12.51
CA SER A 163 -4.53 -12.60 -11.84
C SER A 163 -5.25 -13.97 -11.87
N SER A 164 -6.39 -14.05 -12.58
CA SER A 164 -7.23 -15.24 -12.73
C SER A 164 -6.99 -15.94 -14.06
#